data_AF-A0A4C1VQZ9-F1
#
_entry.id   AF-A0A4C1VQZ9-F1
#
_cell.length_a   1.000
_cell.length_b   1.000
_cell.length_c   1.000
_cell.angle_alpha   90.00
_cell.angle_beta   90.00
_cell.angle_gamma   90.00
#
_symmetry.space_group_name_H-M   'P 1'
#
loop_
_entity.id
_entity.type
_entity.pdbx_description
1 polymer ?
#
loop_
_entity_poly.entity_id
_entity_poly.type
_entity_poly.pdbx_seq_one_letter_code
_entity_poly.pdbx_strand_id
1 'polypeptide(L)'
;MNKLQIGTHTVTDWSNFIREVLEYWVIRNSPTKLGGIDKIVEIDEAKFGKRKYNRGRIVDGEWVFGGLERSSKKVFMELVPDRSANTLLQMIKRKIEPGTTIVRLLEGL
;
A
#
# COMPACT_ATOMS: atom_id res chain seq x y z
N MET A 1 18.99 -12.62 13.92
CA MET A 1 17.58 -13.02 14.16
C MET A 1 17.58 -14.30 14.99
N ASN A 2 18.10 -14.26 16.24
CA ASN A 2 18.37 -15.48 17.03
C ASN A 2 18.21 -15.28 18.56
N LYS A 3 17.56 -14.20 19.00
CA LYS A 3 17.40 -13.90 20.43
C LYS A 3 16.24 -14.67 21.10
N LEU A 4 15.30 -15.19 20.30
CA LEU A 4 14.08 -15.86 20.80
C LEU A 4 14.05 -17.37 20.53
N GLN A 5 15.09 -17.94 19.91
CA GLN A 5 15.17 -19.37 19.54
C GLN A 5 13.97 -19.90 18.71
N ILE A 6 13.28 -19.02 17.98
CA ILE A 6 12.17 -19.42 17.10
C ILE A 6 12.74 -19.84 15.74
N GLY A 7 12.27 -20.99 15.23
CA GLY A 7 12.66 -21.49 13.92
C GLY A 7 12.28 -20.51 12.80
N THR A 8 13.15 -20.36 11.80
CA THR A 8 12.94 -19.43 10.67
C THR A 8 11.61 -19.69 9.95
N HIS A 9 11.26 -20.97 9.75
CA HIS A 9 9.99 -21.37 9.15
C HIS A 9 8.79 -20.84 9.93
N THR A 10 8.79 -21.01 11.26
CA THR A 10 7.72 -20.50 12.13
C THR A 10 7.58 -18.98 12.02
N VAL A 11 8.69 -18.23 11.96
CA VAL A 11 8.65 -16.77 11.77
C VAL A 11 8.09 -16.39 10.40
N THR A 12 8.49 -17.11 9.35
CA THR A 12 8.00 -16.89 7.99
C THR A 12 6.50 -17.17 7.90
N ASP A 13 6.04 -18.31 8.41
CA ASP A 13 4.64 -18.71 8.37
C ASP A 13 3.76 -17.75 9.16
N TRP A 14 4.19 -17.37 10.36
CA TRP A 14 3.51 -16.35 11.16
C TRP A 14 3.42 -15.00 10.43
N SER A 15 4.51 -14.59 9.78
CA SER A 15 4.52 -13.35 8.99
C SER A 15 3.57 -13.42 7.78
N ASN A 16 3.46 -14.59 7.14
CA ASN A 16 2.54 -14.80 6.03
C ASN A 16 1.09 -14.78 6.50
N PHE A 17 0.78 -15.44 7.61
CA PHE A 17 -0.54 -15.40 8.22
C PHE A 17 -0.98 -13.97 8.53
N ILE A 18 -0.10 -13.15 9.13
CA ILE A 18 -0.40 -11.73 9.38
C ILE A 18 -0.71 -10.99 8.07
N ARG A 19 0.07 -11.22 7.01
CA ARG A 19 -0.15 -10.56 5.70
C ARG A 19 -1.50 -10.94 5.11
N GLU A 20 -1.86 -12.23 5.13
CA GLU A 20 -3.14 -12.71 4.61
C GLU A 20 -4.33 -12.10 5.38
N VAL A 21 -4.24 -12.02 6.71
CA VAL A 21 -5.29 -11.38 7.53
C VAL A 21 -5.41 -9.89 7.20
N LEU A 22 -4.28 -9.18 7.05
CA LEU A 22 -4.26 -7.77 6.70
C LEU A 22 -4.81 -7.54 5.29
N GLU A 23 -4.40 -8.33 4.32
CA GLU A 23 -4.91 -8.29 2.94
C GLU A 23 -6.43 -8.49 2.93
N TYR A 24 -6.92 -9.54 3.58
CA TYR A 24 -8.35 -9.82 3.69
C TYR A 24 -9.11 -8.63 4.30
N TRP A 25 -8.58 -8.04 5.37
CA TRP A 25 -9.20 -6.89 6.00
C TRP A 25 -9.23 -5.67 5.07
N VAL A 26 -8.13 -5.37 4.38
CA VAL A 26 -8.05 -4.25 3.43
C VAL A 26 -9.02 -4.43 2.28
N ILE A 27 -9.05 -5.61 1.65
CA ILE A 27 -9.94 -5.88 0.52
C ILE A 27 -11.41 -5.75 0.96
N ARG A 28 -11.75 -6.28 2.14
CA ARG A 28 -13.13 -6.28 2.63
C ARG A 28 -13.61 -4.92 3.12
N ASN A 29 -12.72 -4.07 3.63
CA ASN A 29 -13.07 -2.77 4.23
C ASN A 29 -12.66 -1.58 3.36
N SER A 30 -12.05 -1.82 2.20
CA SER A 30 -11.69 -0.76 1.26
C SER A 30 -12.96 -0.05 0.78
N PRO A 31 -13.10 1.26 1.00
CA PRO A 31 -14.24 1.99 0.51
C PRO A 31 -14.14 2.20 -1.01
N THR A 32 -15.27 2.50 -1.65
CA THR A 32 -15.31 2.87 -3.07
C THR A 32 -14.45 4.12 -3.33
N LYS A 33 -14.56 5.12 -2.46
CA LYS A 33 -13.75 6.34 -2.45
C LYS A 33 -13.39 6.77 -1.03
N LEU A 34 -12.25 7.45 -0.88
CA LEU A 34 -11.78 8.09 0.34
C LEU A 34 -11.90 9.61 0.26
N GLY A 35 -11.96 10.25 1.43
CA GLY A 35 -11.89 11.69 1.55
C GLY A 35 -13.26 12.37 1.44
N GLY A 36 -13.24 13.59 0.91
CA GLY A 36 -14.35 14.54 0.87
C GLY A 36 -13.92 15.89 1.41
N ILE A 37 -14.88 16.80 1.54
CA ILE A 37 -14.65 18.13 2.09
C ILE A 37 -14.03 18.03 3.50
N ASP A 38 -13.02 18.85 3.76
CA ASP A 38 -12.27 18.88 5.02
C ASP A 38 -11.57 17.56 5.40
N LYS A 39 -11.38 16.64 4.43
CA LYS A 39 -10.63 15.40 4.63
C LYS A 39 -9.24 15.49 4.04
N ILE A 40 -8.29 14.85 4.73
CA ILE A 40 -6.92 14.67 4.27
C ILE A 40 -6.71 13.20 3.96
N VAL A 41 -6.32 12.92 2.72
CA VAL A 41 -5.93 11.58 2.28
C VAL A 41 -4.45 11.60 1.90
N GLU A 42 -3.71 10.70 2.53
CA GLU A 42 -2.32 10.40 2.16
C GLU A 42 -2.34 9.41 1.01
N ILE A 43 -1.59 9.68 -0.06
CA ILE A 43 -1.41 8.75 -1.18
C ILE A 43 0.06 8.38 -1.34
N ASP A 44 0.31 7.14 -1.76
CA ASP A 44 1.66 6.65 -2.06
C ASP A 44 1.66 5.51 -3.08
N GLU A 45 2.83 5.26 -3.67
CA GLU A 45 3.07 4.18 -4.62
C GLU A 45 4.28 3.33 -4.23
N ALA A 46 4.13 2.01 -4.31
CA ALA A 46 5.20 1.05 -4.02
C ALA A 46 5.33 0.02 -5.15
N LYS A 47 6.57 -0.25 -5.57
CA LYS A 47 6.86 -1.35 -6.49
C LYS A 47 7.27 -2.59 -5.73
N PHE A 48 6.46 -3.64 -5.82
CA PHE A 48 6.75 -4.94 -5.21
C PHE A 48 7.48 -5.82 -6.21
N GLY A 49 8.77 -6.00 -5.97
CA GLY A 49 9.65 -6.85 -6.77
C GLY A 49 11.07 -6.57 -6.33
N LYS A 50 11.64 -7.42 -5.47
CA LYS A 50 12.89 -7.07 -4.79
C LYS A 50 14.11 -7.73 -5.44
N ARG A 51 15.09 -6.90 -5.80
CA ARG A 51 16.51 -7.25 -5.59
C ARG A 51 16.87 -6.90 -4.16
N LYS A 52 17.25 -7.88 -3.35
CA LYS A 52 17.91 -7.63 -2.07
C LYS A 52 19.41 -7.39 -2.37
N TYR A 53 19.93 -6.19 -2.12
CA TYR A 53 21.36 -5.84 -2.28
C TYR A 53 21.95 -5.84 -3.72
N ASN A 54 21.17 -5.51 -4.75
CA ASN A 54 21.65 -5.36 -6.15
C ASN A 54 22.39 -6.57 -6.77
N ARG A 55 22.24 -7.79 -6.22
CA ARG A 55 22.76 -9.05 -6.81
C ARG A 55 21.59 -10.00 -7.17
N GLY A 56 21.67 -10.71 -8.32
CA GLY A 56 20.71 -11.76 -8.73
C GLY A 56 19.77 -11.44 -9.93
N ARG A 57 18.93 -12.43 -10.31
CA ARG A 57 18.01 -12.42 -11.48
C ARG A 57 17.01 -11.25 -11.43
N ILE A 58 16.71 -10.65 -12.59
CA ILE A 58 15.75 -9.55 -12.76
C ILE A 58 14.34 -10.06 -12.40
N VAL A 59 13.60 -9.33 -11.58
CA VAL A 59 12.23 -9.67 -11.20
C VAL A 59 11.31 -8.58 -11.75
N ASP A 60 10.45 -8.95 -12.71
CA ASP A 60 9.28 -8.16 -13.08
C ASP A 60 8.35 -8.07 -11.86
N GLY A 61 8.08 -6.85 -11.42
CA GLY A 61 7.33 -6.59 -10.19
C GLY A 61 6.18 -5.62 -10.44
N GLU A 62 5.13 -5.76 -9.66
CA GLU A 62 3.89 -4.99 -9.81
C GLU A 62 3.96 -3.68 -9.03
N TRP A 63 3.28 -2.66 -9.54
CA TRP A 63 3.07 -1.41 -8.81
C TRP A 63 1.77 -1.49 -8.02
N VAL A 64 1.81 -0.98 -6.80
CA VAL A 64 0.64 -0.79 -5.95
C VAL A 64 0.49 0.70 -5.68
N PHE A 65 -0.72 1.21 -5.86
CA PHE A 65 -1.14 2.54 -5.45
C PHE A 65 -2.07 2.42 -4.25
N GLY A 66 -1.78 3.18 -3.19
CA GLY A 66 -2.53 3.13 -1.96
C GLY A 66 -2.94 4.51 -1.46
N GLY A 67 -3.97 4.53 -0.61
CA GLY A 67 -4.40 5.74 0.07
C GLY A 67 -4.87 5.47 1.49
N LEU A 68 -4.64 6.42 2.40
CA LEU A 68 -5.04 6.40 3.81
C LEU A 68 -5.73 7.72 4.16
N GLU A 69 -6.99 7.66 4.60
CA GLU A 69 -7.64 8.83 5.17
C GLU A 69 -7.22 9.02 6.63
N ARG A 70 -6.64 10.18 6.96
CA ARG A 70 -6.08 10.42 8.29
C ARG A 70 -7.09 10.32 9.42
N SER A 71 -8.33 10.79 9.20
CA SER A 71 -9.38 10.82 10.22
C SER A 71 -9.97 9.45 10.52
N SER A 72 -10.48 8.75 9.49
CA SER A 72 -11.18 7.49 9.68
C SER A 72 -10.27 6.25 9.68
N LYS A 73 -9.00 6.42 9.30
CA LYS A 73 -8.04 5.31 9.10
C LYS A 73 -8.49 4.30 8.04
N LYS A 74 -9.45 4.66 7.20
CA LYS A 74 -9.84 3.85 6.04
C LYS A 74 -8.72 3.90 5.01
N VAL A 75 -8.50 2.75 4.37
CA VAL A 75 -7.43 2.55 3.39
C VAL A 75 -7.95 1.88 2.14
N PHE A 76 -7.26 2.12 1.02
CA PHE A 76 -7.33 1.24 -0.15
C PHE A 76 -5.91 0.91 -0.61
N MET A 77 -5.75 -0.23 -1.28
CA MET A 77 -4.55 -0.62 -2.02
C MET A 77 -4.99 -1.27 -3.33
N GLU A 78 -4.43 -0.83 -4.45
CA GLU A 78 -4.77 -1.38 -5.76
C GLU A 78 -3.55 -1.52 -6.65
N LEU A 79 -3.49 -2.64 -7.37
CA LEU A 79 -2.48 -2.86 -8.40
C LEU A 79 -2.68 -1.89 -9.56
N VAL A 80 -1.58 -1.36 -10.06
CA VAL A 80 -1.54 -0.46 -11.22
C VAL A 80 -0.47 -0.92 -12.19
N PRO A 81 -0.66 -0.70 -13.51
CA PRO A 81 0.31 -1.15 -14.51
C PRO A 81 1.65 -0.40 -14.41
N ASP A 82 1.60 0.89 -14.04
CA ASP A 82 2.76 1.75 -13.92
C ASP A 82 2.49 2.95 -12.99
N ARG A 83 3.55 3.72 -12.72
CA ARG A 83 3.49 4.99 -11.97
C ARG A 83 3.36 6.22 -12.87
N SER A 84 2.85 6.07 -14.09
CA SER A 84 2.71 7.22 -14.99
C SER A 84 1.70 8.21 -14.41
N ALA A 85 1.90 9.50 -14.68
CA ALA A 85 1.00 10.54 -14.21
C ALA A 85 -0.45 10.28 -14.67
N ASN A 86 -0.62 9.74 -15.89
CA ASN A 86 -1.94 9.37 -16.40
C ASN A 86 -2.59 8.27 -15.54
N THR A 87 -1.88 7.17 -15.28
CA THR A 87 -2.38 6.09 -14.41
C THR A 87 -2.75 6.62 -13.03
N LEU A 88 -1.85 7.36 -12.38
CA LEU A 88 -2.08 7.88 -11.03
C LEU A 88 -3.23 8.89 -10.98
N LEU A 89 -3.36 9.77 -11.97
CA LEU A 89 -4.49 10.72 -12.05
C LEU A 89 -5.83 10.00 -12.24
N GLN A 90 -5.88 8.91 -13.02
CA GLN A 90 -7.09 8.10 -13.17
C GLN A 90 -7.45 7.41 -11.84
N MET A 91 -6.45 6.90 -11.13
CA MET A 91 -6.65 6.31 -9.80
C MET A 91 -7.19 7.33 -8.81
N ILE A 92 -6.62 8.53 -8.76
CA ILE A 92 -7.09 9.62 -7.89
C ILE A 92 -8.56 9.94 -8.21
N LYS A 93 -8.92 10.12 -9.48
CA LYS A 93 -10.31 10.39 -9.89
C LYS A 93 -11.28 9.27 -9.48
N ARG A 94 -10.82 8.01 -9.57
CA ARG A 94 -11.63 6.84 -9.21
C ARG A 94 -11.80 6.67 -7.70
N LYS A 95 -10.76 6.96 -6.91
CA LYS A 95 -10.65 6.57 -5.50
C LYS A 95 -10.72 7.71 -4.50
N ILE A 96 -10.65 8.96 -4.94
CA ILE A 96 -10.67 10.12 -4.06
C ILE A 96 -11.92 10.96 -4.36
N GLU A 97 -12.62 11.38 -3.31
CA GLU A 97 -13.75 12.29 -3.44
C GLU A 97 -13.29 13.73 -3.75
N PRO A 98 -14.04 14.48 -4.57
CA PRO A 98 -13.80 15.91 -4.75
C PRO A 98 -13.80 16.68 -3.41
N GLY A 99 -13.00 17.75 -3.33
CA GLY A 99 -12.83 18.54 -2.11
C GLY A 99 -11.86 17.96 -1.08
N THR A 100 -11.28 16.78 -1.35
CA THR A 100 -10.22 16.20 -0.52
C THR A 100 -8.92 16.98 -0.65
N THR A 101 -8.25 17.22 0.47
CA THR A 101 -6.85 17.63 0.49
C THR A 101 -5.97 16.39 0.35
N ILE A 102 -5.31 16.24 -0.79
CA ILE A 102 -4.37 15.14 -1.03
C ILE A 102 -2.99 15.57 -0.57
N VAL A 103 -2.36 14.75 0.27
CA VAL A 103 -0.96 14.92 0.66
C VAL A 103 -0.19 13.67 0.27
N ARG A 104 1.08 13.83 -0.09
CA ARG A 104 1.99 12.69 -0.17
C ARG A 104 2.29 12.23 1.24
N LEU A 105 2.41 10.92 1.46
CA LEU A 105 3.07 10.43 2.67
C LEU A 105 4.48 11.04 2.69
N LEU A 106 4.71 12.05 3.54
CA LEU A 106 6.06 12.51 3.80
C LEU A 106 6.74 11.37 4.55
N GLU A 107 7.65 10.66 3.88
CA GLU A 107 8.66 9.89 4.59
C GLU A 107 9.40 10.89 5.49
N GLY A 108 9.06 10.89 6.77
CA GLY A 108 9.53 11.85 7.75
C GLY A 108 9.86 11.16 9.05
N LEU A 109 10.98 10.42 9.05
CA LEU A 109 12.07 10.34 10.04
C LEU A 109 12.90 9.07 9.86
#